data_AF-A0A259JRW1-F1
#
_entry.id   AF-A0A259JRW1-F1
#
_cell.length_a   1.000
_cell.length_b   1.000
_cell.length_c   1.000
_cell.angle_alpha   90.00
_cell.angle_beta   90.00
_cell.angle_gamma   90.00
#
_symmetry.space_group_name_H-M   'P 1'
#
loop_
_entity.id
_entity.type
_entity.pdbx_description
1 polymer ?
#
loop_
_entity_poly.entity_id
_entity_poly.type
_entity_poly.pdbx_seq_one_letter_code
_entity_poly.pdbx_strand_id
1 'polypeptide(L)'
;MTDQTTTDNSTGMSYLDSLPKRIITVFLPLLVFVFVLLFPFYWMAITAVKPNFQLTDYANYSPLWVVEPTLDHIKYLLFETSYPGWLWNT
;
A
#
# COMPACT_ATOMS: atom_id res chain seq x y z
N MET A 1 23.23 17.96 -55.31
CA MET A 1 22.48 16.92 -54.59
C MET A 1 22.99 16.94 -53.16
N THR A 2 22.26 17.57 -52.24
CA THR A 2 22.69 17.78 -50.85
C THR A 2 22.32 16.56 -50.01
N ASP A 3 23.30 15.76 -49.62
CA ASP A 3 23.10 14.67 -48.65
C ASP A 3 22.87 15.26 -47.26
N GLN A 4 21.61 15.26 -46.84
CA GLN A 4 21.23 15.47 -45.44
C GLN A 4 21.63 14.22 -44.66
N THR A 5 22.87 14.19 -44.15
CA THR A 5 23.27 13.22 -43.12
C THR A 5 22.42 13.47 -41.89
N THR A 6 21.34 12.71 -41.75
CA THR A 6 20.54 12.64 -40.54
C THR A 6 21.48 12.19 -39.42
N THR A 7 21.89 13.13 -38.58
CA THR A 7 22.64 12.84 -37.36
C THR A 7 21.77 11.95 -36.49
N ASP A 8 22.09 10.67 -36.45
CA ASP A 8 21.33 9.66 -35.71
C ASP A 8 21.53 9.87 -34.19
N ASN A 9 20.67 10.72 -33.63
CA ASN A 9 20.63 11.07 -32.20
C ASN A 9 20.18 9.89 -31.29
N SER A 10 19.95 8.70 -31.83
CA SER A 10 19.52 7.51 -31.08
C SER A 10 20.58 6.97 -30.10
N THR A 11 21.86 7.25 -30.33
CA THR A 11 22.98 6.82 -29.47
C THR A 11 22.97 7.46 -28.08
N GLY A 12 22.46 8.70 -27.95
CA GLY A 12 22.34 9.41 -26.68
C GLY A 12 21.23 8.89 -25.76
N MET A 13 20.30 8.10 -26.30
CA MET A 13 19.16 7.55 -25.54
C MET A 13 19.47 6.17 -24.94
N SER A 14 20.46 5.45 -25.49
CA SER A 14 20.91 4.14 -25.00
C SER A 14 21.45 4.17 -23.57
N TYR A 15 21.95 5.33 -23.09
CA TYR A 15 22.36 5.50 -21.68
C TYR A 15 21.18 5.42 -20.69
N LEU A 16 19.94 5.58 -21.15
CA LEU A 16 18.72 5.45 -20.37
C LEU A 16 18.23 4.00 -20.30
N ASP A 17 18.74 3.11 -21.17
CA ASP A 17 18.41 1.68 -21.23
C ASP A 17 19.31 0.80 -20.34
N SER A 18 20.17 1.40 -19.51
CA SER A 18 20.81 0.59 -18.48
C SER A 18 19.75 0.21 -17.44
N LEU A 19 19.35 -1.07 -17.46
CA LEU A 19 18.45 -1.69 -16.49
C LEU A 19 18.61 -1.18 -15.03
N PRO A 20 19.84 -0.98 -14.49
CA PRO A 20 19.99 -0.42 -13.14
C PRO A 20 19.46 1.01 -12.97
N LYS A 21 19.58 1.91 -13.97
CA LYS A 21 19.07 3.29 -13.85
C LYS A 21 17.55 3.30 -13.72
N ARG A 22 16.85 2.50 -14.53
CA ARG A 22 15.37 2.40 -14.47
C ARG A 22 14.88 1.87 -13.12
N ILE A 23 15.61 0.94 -12.51
CA ILE A 23 15.31 0.45 -11.15
C ILE A 23 15.38 1.58 -10.13
N ILE A 24 16.43 2.39 -10.18
CA ILE A 24 16.66 3.45 -9.20
C ILE A 24 15.73 4.64 -9.43
N THR A 25 15.51 5.07 -10.68
CA THR A 25 14.76 6.30 -10.96
C THR A 25 13.25 6.09 -11.03
N VAL A 26 12.79 4.89 -11.39
CA VAL A 26 11.37 4.60 -11.58
C VAL A 26 10.87 3.66 -10.49
N PHE A 27 11.46 2.46 -10.39
CA PHE A 27 10.89 1.42 -9.54
C PHE A 27 11.08 1.69 -8.04
N LEU A 28 12.22 2.23 -7.62
CA LEU A 28 12.47 2.52 -6.20
C LEU A 28 11.53 3.62 -5.67
N PRO A 29 11.40 4.81 -6.30
CA PRO A 29 10.42 5.81 -5.88
C PRO A 29 8.98 5.29 -5.94
N LEU A 30 8.64 4.52 -6.98
CA LEU A 30 7.31 3.92 -7.12
C LEU A 30 7.02 2.90 -6.01
N LEU A 31 8.01 2.08 -5.62
CA LEU A 31 7.88 1.14 -4.51
C LEU A 31 7.67 1.87 -3.18
N VAL A 32 8.44 2.93 -2.92
CA VAL A 32 8.27 3.77 -1.73
C VAL A 32 6.87 4.40 -1.73
N PHE A 33 6.42 4.92 -2.87
CA PHE A 33 5.09 5.49 -3.01
C PHE A 33 4.00 4.45 -2.70
N VAL A 34 4.09 3.25 -3.28
CA VAL A 34 3.14 2.16 -3.01
C VAL A 34 3.17 1.74 -1.54
N PHE A 35 4.35 1.62 -0.94
CA PHE A 35 4.48 1.26 0.48
C PHE A 35 3.80 2.29 1.40
N VAL A 36 4.05 3.58 1.17
CA VAL A 36 3.41 4.66 1.93
C VAL A 36 1.90 4.72 1.66
N LEU A 37 1.47 4.50 0.42
CA LEU A 37 0.06 4.51 0.05
C LEU A 37 -0.72 3.34 0.66
N LEU A 38 -0.09 2.17 0.81
CA LEU A 38 -0.69 1.00 1.45
C LEU A 38 -0.74 1.12 2.98
N PHE A 39 0.13 1.92 3.59
CA PHE A 39 0.21 2.09 5.04
C PHE A 39 -1.15 2.37 5.73
N PRO A 40 -1.98 3.36 5.33
CA PRO A 40 -3.25 3.62 6.00
C PRO A 40 -4.24 2.45 5.89
N PHE A 41 -4.26 1.73 4.77
CA PHE A 41 -5.13 0.57 4.58
C PHE A 41 -4.67 -0.64 5.39
N TYR A 42 -3.35 -0.89 5.42
CA TYR A 42 -2.75 -1.91 6.28
C TYR A 42 -3.10 -1.66 7.75
N TRP A 43 -2.90 -0.43 8.21
CA TRP A 43 -3.19 -0.05 9.59
C TRP A 43 -4.68 -0.20 9.93
N MET A 44 -5.57 0.22 9.03
CA MET A 44 -7.02 0.04 9.20
C MET A 44 -7.40 -1.45 9.30
N ALA A 45 -6.83 -2.31 8.45
CA ALA A 45 -7.10 -3.75 8.48
C ALA A 45 -6.60 -4.39 9.78
N ILE A 46 -5.38 -4.07 10.22
CA ILE A 46 -4.76 -4.58 11.45
C ILE A 46 -5.60 -4.22 12.68
N THR A 47 -6.02 -2.97 12.78
CA THR A 47 -6.83 -2.51 13.93
C THR A 47 -8.24 -3.09 13.93
N ALA A 48 -8.83 -3.35 12.75
CA ALA A 48 -10.16 -3.98 12.66
C ALA A 48 -10.20 -5.40 13.24
N VAL A 49 -9.12 -6.18 13.04
CA VAL A 49 -9.02 -7.58 13.51
C VAL A 49 -8.28 -7.76 14.83
N LYS A 50 -7.72 -6.67 15.40
CA LYS A 50 -7.01 -6.71 16.67
C LYS A 50 -8.00 -6.81 17.84
N PRO A 51 -7.86 -7.79 18.76
CA PRO A 51 -8.76 -7.90 19.91
C PRO A 51 -8.52 -6.77 20.95
N ASN A 52 -9.57 -6.43 21.70
CA ASN A 52 -9.57 -5.29 22.64
C ASN A 52 -8.41 -5.31 23.64
N PHE A 53 -8.04 -6.48 24.18
CA PHE A 53 -6.96 -6.59 25.17
C PHE A 53 -5.60 -6.16 24.61
N GLN A 54 -5.35 -6.34 23.30
CA GLN A 54 -4.12 -5.90 22.64
C GLN A 54 -4.13 -4.43 22.25
N LEU A 55 -5.30 -3.80 22.24
CA LEU A 55 -5.42 -2.35 22.08
C LEU A 55 -5.12 -1.62 23.39
N THR A 56 -5.32 -2.27 24.53
CA THR A 56 -5.10 -1.66 25.85
C THR A 56 -3.76 -2.01 26.50
N ASP A 57 -3.16 -3.15 26.13
CA ASP A 57 -1.88 -3.60 26.67
C ASP A 57 -0.71 -3.29 25.72
N TYR A 58 -0.20 -2.07 25.82
CA TYR A 58 0.95 -1.62 25.03
C TYR A 58 2.30 -2.15 25.53
N ALA A 59 2.35 -2.76 26.72
CA ALA A 59 3.57 -3.31 27.29
C ALA A 59 3.94 -4.66 26.67
N ASN A 60 2.93 -5.48 26.36
CA ASN A 60 3.13 -6.81 25.80
C ASN A 60 2.83 -6.92 24.30
N TYR A 61 2.09 -5.96 23.73
CA TYR A 61 1.67 -6.04 22.32
C TYR A 61 2.14 -4.86 21.48
N SER A 62 2.73 -5.17 20.32
CA SER A 62 3.13 -4.18 19.34
C SER A 62 1.92 -3.57 18.64
N PRO A 63 1.90 -2.25 18.37
CA PRO A 63 0.84 -1.63 17.56
C PRO A 63 0.84 -2.10 16.09
N LEU A 64 2.00 -2.52 15.57
CA LEU A 64 2.16 -2.85 14.14
C LEU A 64 1.77 -4.29 13.79
N TRP A 65 1.54 -5.14 14.80
CA TRP A 65 1.28 -6.58 14.62
C TRP A 65 0.12 -7.05 15.48
N VAL A 66 -0.62 -8.05 14.99
CA VAL A 66 -1.73 -8.68 15.71
C VAL A 66 -1.29 -10.05 16.18
N VAL A 67 -1.44 -10.29 17.47
CA VAL A 67 -1.43 -11.63 18.05
C VAL A 67 -2.88 -12.10 18.05
N GLU A 68 -3.20 -13.38 17.84
CA GLU A 68 -4.59 -13.89 17.96
C GLU A 68 -5.69 -13.01 17.29
N PRO A 69 -5.75 -12.97 15.94
CA PRO A 69 -6.73 -12.15 15.24
C PRO A 69 -8.17 -12.59 15.54
N THR A 70 -9.08 -11.63 15.66
CA THR A 70 -10.51 -11.87 15.87
C THR A 70 -11.37 -11.20 14.80
N LEU A 71 -12.58 -11.72 14.60
CA LEU A 71 -13.63 -11.13 13.77
C LEU A 71 -14.81 -10.62 14.60
N ASP A 72 -14.68 -10.56 15.93
CA ASP A 72 -15.78 -10.22 16.82
C ASP A 72 -16.33 -8.81 16.56
N HIS A 73 -15.46 -7.84 16.23
CA HIS A 73 -15.90 -6.49 15.86
C HIS A 73 -16.76 -6.48 14.58
N ILE A 74 -16.38 -7.27 13.58
CA ILE A 74 -17.11 -7.36 12.32
C ILE A 74 -18.46 -8.05 12.54
N LYS A 75 -18.48 -9.15 13.31
CA LYS A 75 -19.72 -9.83 13.69
C LYS A 75 -20.65 -8.90 14.48
N TYR A 76 -20.10 -8.17 15.45
CA TYR A 76 -20.86 -7.21 16.24
C TYR A 76 -21.50 -6.14 15.34
N LEU A 77 -20.73 -5.50 14.45
CA LEU A 77 -21.27 -4.53 13.50
C LEU A 77 -22.39 -5.12 12.63
N LEU A 78 -22.18 -6.32 12.07
CA LEU A 78 -23.13 -6.90 11.11
C LEU A 78 -24.39 -7.49 11.74
N PHE A 79 -24.33 -8.01 12.97
CA PHE A 79 -25.44 -8.77 13.55
C PHE A 79 -26.00 -8.17 14.84
N GLU A 80 -25.22 -7.36 15.54
CA GLU A 80 -25.59 -6.77 16.83
C GLU A 80 -25.86 -5.25 16.72
N THR A 81 -25.74 -4.66 15.52
CA THR A 81 -26.03 -3.23 15.28
C THR A 81 -26.91 -3.00 14.05
N SER A 82 -27.41 -1.78 13.89
CA SER A 82 -28.19 -1.33 12.72
C SER A 82 -27.35 -1.07 11.46
N TYR A 83 -26.04 -1.35 11.50
CA TYR A 83 -25.11 -1.04 10.40
C TYR A 83 -25.49 -1.62 9.03
N PRO A 84 -25.94 -2.90 8.88
CA PRO A 84 -26.34 -3.42 7.58
C PRO A 84 -27.51 -2.65 6.97
N GLY A 85 -28.45 -2.22 7.82
CA GLY A 85 -29.57 -1.39 7.39
C GLY A 85 -29.10 -0.04 6.88
N TRP A 86 -28.19 0.63 7.61
CA TRP A 86 -27.59 1.89 7.16
C TRP A 86 -26.84 1.75 5.84
N LEU A 87 -26.03 0.69 5.69
CA LEU A 87 -25.21 0.45 4.49
C LEU A 87 -26.05 0.29 3.21
N TRP A 88 -27.25 -0.26 3.31
CA TRP A 88 -28.15 -0.42 2.16
C TRP A 88 -28.87 0.87 1.77
N ASN A 89 -28.96 1.84 2.69
CA ASN A 89 -29.66 3.10 2.48
C ASN A 89 -28.73 4.23 1.98
N THR A 90 -27.43 3.99 1.80
CA THR A 90 -26.44 4.94 1.28
C THR A 90 -25.78 4.39 0.03
#